data_AF-A0A167YPS5-F1
#
_entry.id   AF-A0A167YPS5-F1
#
_cell.length_a   1.000
_cell.length_b   1.000
_cell.length_c   1.000
_cell.angle_alpha   90.00
_cell.angle_beta   90.00
_cell.angle_gamma   90.00
#
_symmetry.space_group_name_H-M   'P 1'
#
loop_
_entity.id
_entity.type
_entity.pdbx_description
1 polymer ?
#
loop_
_entity_poly.entity_id
_entity_poly.type
_entity_poly.pdbx_seq_one_letter_code
_entity_poly.pdbx_strand_id
1 'polypeptide(L)'
;MSQGNPLRVLVIVSHRSSQISKAQNNPEALVPKAIRLLKASHLYTPQEIHPATKLVAAQKWRTRVFFVFDICHTTYDAKLGHLPEQNKLPVVVVHLSKKNTAYVANAWLSKRVNRDIALFHNANGFGAVPPFVEDHTVGKPPEYMNPRDISLLRASCV
;
A
#
# COMPACT_ATOMS: atom_id res chain seq x y z
N MET A 1 19.67 9.56 -14.60
CA MET A 1 18.44 9.88 -13.85
C MET A 1 18.76 9.69 -12.38
N SER A 2 18.66 10.73 -11.55
CA SER A 2 18.94 10.61 -10.12
C SER A 2 17.89 9.71 -9.48
N GLN A 3 18.31 8.53 -9.00
CA GLN A 3 17.45 7.65 -8.23
C GLN A 3 17.15 8.35 -6.90
N GLY A 4 16.00 9.02 -6.80
CA GLY A 4 15.49 9.46 -5.50
C GLY A 4 15.36 8.25 -4.59
N ASN A 5 15.66 8.40 -3.29
CA ASN A 5 15.60 7.28 -2.35
C ASN A 5 14.17 6.71 -2.29
N PRO A 6 13.94 5.45 -2.70
CA PRO A 6 12.60 4.90 -2.74
C PRO A 6 11.97 4.85 -1.34
N LEU A 7 10.71 5.27 -1.24
CA LEU A 7 9.99 5.38 0.03
C LEU A 7 8.61 4.73 -0.09
N ARG A 8 8.24 3.91 0.88
CA ARG A 8 6.91 3.30 0.95
C ARG A 8 6.02 4.08 1.91
N VAL A 9 4.84 4.46 1.47
CA VAL A 9 3.89 5.24 2.25
C VAL A 9 2.67 4.38 2.57
N LEU A 10 2.49 4.05 3.85
CA LEU A 10 1.22 3.51 4.35
C LEU A 10 0.27 4.68 4.61
N VAL A 11 -0.86 4.70 3.91
CA VAL A 11 -1.96 5.63 4.20
C VAL A 11 -3.08 4.90 4.91
N ILE A 12 -3.45 5.43 6.08
CA ILE A 12 -4.57 4.95 6.89
C ILE A 12 -5.67 6.00 6.83
N VAL A 13 -6.84 5.64 6.29
CA VAL A 13 -8.00 6.53 6.23
C VAL A 13 -9.06 5.99 7.19
N SER A 14 -9.29 6.71 8.28
CA SER A 14 -10.31 6.39 9.27
C SER A 14 -11.69 6.84 8.80
N HIS A 15 -12.77 6.15 9.22
CA HIS A 15 -14.16 6.59 9.03
C HIS A 15 -14.44 8.02 9.50
N ARG A 16 -13.62 8.56 10.42
CA ARG A 16 -13.75 9.95 10.90
C ARG A 16 -13.13 10.98 9.96
N SER A 17 -12.50 10.54 8.87
CA SER A 17 -11.95 11.43 7.85
C SER A 17 -13.02 11.80 6.84
N SER A 18 -13.06 13.08 6.43
CA SER A 18 -13.86 13.51 5.28
C SER A 18 -13.41 12.86 3.95
N GLN A 19 -12.29 12.15 3.94
CA GLN A 19 -11.74 11.48 2.77
C GLN A 19 -12.14 10.00 2.67
N ILE A 20 -12.92 9.45 3.61
CA ILE A 20 -13.21 8.00 3.64
C ILE A 20 -13.91 7.50 2.37
N SER A 21 -14.92 8.22 1.88
CA SER A 21 -15.62 7.87 0.64
C SER A 21 -14.67 7.91 -0.57
N LYS A 22 -13.79 8.91 -0.63
CA LYS A 22 -12.76 8.98 -1.68
C LYS A 22 -11.78 7.80 -1.59
N ALA A 23 -11.35 7.43 -0.38
CA ALA A 23 -10.46 6.29 -0.18
C ALA A 23 -11.08 4.95 -0.59
N GLN A 24 -12.39 4.77 -0.38
CA GLN A 24 -13.11 3.55 -0.76
C GLN A 24 -13.24 3.41 -2.27
N ASN A 25 -13.45 4.51 -2.99
CA ASN A 25 -13.73 4.50 -4.43
C ASN A 25 -12.47 4.70 -5.28
N ASN A 26 -11.59 5.61 -4.89
CA ASN A 26 -10.38 5.97 -5.60
C ASN A 26 -9.26 6.40 -4.62
N PRO A 27 -8.55 5.43 -4.00
CA PRO A 27 -7.48 5.73 -3.05
C PRO A 27 -6.32 6.50 -3.69
N GLU A 28 -6.05 6.32 -4.98
CA GLU A 28 -4.98 7.02 -5.70
C GLU A 28 -5.19 8.55 -5.72
N ALA A 29 -6.45 9.01 -5.76
CA ALA A 29 -6.78 10.43 -5.66
C ALA A 29 -6.35 11.09 -4.33
N LEU A 30 -5.92 10.30 -3.32
CA LEU A 30 -5.39 10.80 -2.05
C LEU A 30 -3.86 10.88 -2.02
N VAL A 31 -3.15 10.33 -3.01
CA VAL A 31 -1.68 10.37 -3.09
C VAL A 31 -1.13 11.81 -3.03
N PRO A 32 -1.67 12.80 -3.78
CA PRO A 32 -1.18 14.18 -3.69
C PRO A 32 -1.32 14.78 -2.28
N LYS A 33 -2.42 14.45 -1.58
CA LYS A 33 -2.66 14.91 -0.20
C LYS A 33 -1.68 14.26 0.78
N ALA A 34 -1.39 12.97 0.62
CA ALA A 34 -0.42 12.25 1.42
C ALA A 34 0.99 12.83 1.25
N ILE A 35 1.42 13.06 0.00
CA ILE A 35 2.71 13.69 -0.32
C ILE A 35 2.83 15.08 0.33
N ARG A 36 1.79 15.91 0.23
CA ARG A 36 1.79 17.24 0.87
C ARG A 36 1.97 17.15 2.39
N LEU A 37 1.33 16.18 3.05
CA LEU A 37 1.48 15.96 4.49
C LEU A 37 2.89 15.47 4.86
N LEU A 38 3.49 14.59 4.05
CA LEU A 38 4.87 14.14 4.24
C LEU A 38 5.86 15.30 4.11
N LYS A 39 5.71 16.15 3.09
CA LYS A 39 6.53 17.37 2.91
C LYS A 39 6.39 18.31 4.11
N ALA A 40 5.16 18.61 4.53
CA ALA A 40 4.91 19.47 5.69
C ALA A 40 5.46 18.91 7.02
N SER A 41 5.62 17.59 7.10
CA SER A 41 6.17 16.90 8.27
C SER A 41 7.68 16.63 8.14
N HIS A 42 8.35 17.13 7.10
CA HIS A 42 9.77 16.88 6.80
C HIS A 42 10.15 15.39 6.67
N LEU A 43 9.19 14.55 6.29
CA LEU A 43 9.37 13.10 6.10
C LEU A 43 9.70 12.73 4.65
N TYR A 44 9.55 13.69 3.73
CA TYR A 44 9.88 13.52 2.34
C TYR A 44 10.34 14.84 1.75
N THR A 45 11.59 14.87 1.29
CA THR A 45 12.15 15.99 0.54
C THR A 45 12.18 15.60 -0.93
N PRO A 46 11.34 16.22 -1.78
CA PRO A 46 11.30 15.90 -3.20
C PRO A 46 12.61 16.31 -3.88
N GLN A 47 13.22 15.38 -4.61
CA GLN A 47 14.30 15.69 -5.55
C GLN A 47 13.75 16.24 -6.88
N GLU A 48 12.50 15.91 -7.20
CA GLU A 48 11.80 16.28 -8.42
C GLU A 48 10.48 16.99 -8.10
N ILE A 49 10.03 17.89 -8.98
CA ILE A 49 8.76 18.61 -8.83
C ILE A 49 7.59 17.61 -8.73
N HIS A 50 7.63 16.57 -9.57
CA HIS A 50 6.63 15.52 -9.66
C HIS A 50 7.29 14.14 -9.50
N PRO A 51 7.46 13.66 -8.26
CA PRO A 51 8.10 12.37 -8.06
C PRO A 51 7.23 11.24 -8.61
N ALA A 52 7.86 10.24 -9.21
CA ALA A 52 7.18 9.02 -9.64
C ALA A 52 6.49 8.36 -8.44
N THR A 53 5.22 8.01 -8.59
CA THR A 53 4.45 7.29 -7.57
C THR A 53 3.79 6.07 -8.16
N LYS A 54 3.62 5.03 -7.35
CA LYS A 54 2.94 3.80 -7.77
C LYS A 54 2.07 3.27 -6.64
N LEU A 55 0.77 3.17 -6.85
CA LEU A 55 -0.12 2.48 -5.92
C LEU A 55 0.21 0.99 -5.93
N VAL A 56 0.48 0.43 -4.76
CA VAL A 56 0.93 -0.97 -4.60
C VAL A 56 -0.21 -1.86 -4.13
N ALA A 57 -0.90 -1.47 -3.06
CA ALA A 57 -1.98 -2.27 -2.49
C ALA A 57 -3.02 -1.41 -1.79
N ALA A 58 -4.24 -1.93 -1.66
CA ALA A 58 -5.31 -1.33 -0.87
C ALA A 58 -6.16 -2.42 -0.19
N GLN A 59 -6.50 -2.19 1.07
CA GLN A 59 -7.50 -2.95 1.81
C GLN A 59 -8.63 -2.04 2.24
N LYS A 60 -9.85 -2.39 1.83
CA LYS A 60 -11.06 -1.65 2.17
C LYS A 60 -11.81 -2.38 3.28
N TRP A 61 -12.05 -1.70 4.38
CA TRP A 61 -12.86 -2.16 5.49
C TRP A 61 -14.02 -1.20 5.72
N ARG A 62 -15.07 -1.66 6.40
CA ARG A 62 -16.24 -0.81 6.70
C ARG A 62 -15.88 0.49 7.43
N THR A 63 -14.87 0.47 8.30
CA THR A 63 -14.51 1.61 9.15
C THR A 63 -13.18 2.27 8.79
N ARG A 64 -12.42 1.68 7.86
CA ARG A 64 -11.06 2.11 7.49
C ARG A 64 -10.69 1.69 6.07
N VAL A 65 -9.89 2.49 5.40
CA VAL A 65 -9.16 2.06 4.20
C VAL A 65 -7.68 2.16 4.49
N PHE A 66 -6.94 1.11 4.18
CA PHE A 66 -5.49 1.11 4.16
C PHE A 66 -5.06 1.07 2.71
N PHE A 67 -4.13 1.92 2.30
CA PHE A 67 -3.49 1.76 1.00
C PHE A 67 -2.02 2.11 1.09
N VAL A 68 -1.24 1.50 0.22
CA VAL A 68 0.21 1.64 0.17
C VAL A 68 0.59 2.11 -1.22
N PHE A 69 1.41 3.15 -1.29
CA PHE A 69 2.05 3.55 -2.53
C PHE A 69 3.55 3.77 -2.31
N ASP A 70 4.32 3.53 -3.36
CA ASP A 70 5.76 3.77 -3.37
C ASP A 70 6.05 5.10 -4.07
N ILE A 71 7.04 5.84 -3.58
CA ILE A 71 7.60 7.06 -4.17
C ILE A 71 9.00 6.73 -4.69
N CYS A 72 9.33 7.16 -5.91
CA CYS A 72 10.64 6.98 -6.56
C CYS A 72 11.13 5.52 -6.68
N HIS A 73 10.25 4.52 -6.53
CA HIS A 73 10.59 3.10 -6.70
C HIS A 73 10.50 2.66 -8.17
N THR A 74 11.35 3.23 -9.02
CA THR A 74 11.31 3.04 -10.48
C THR A 74 11.70 1.63 -10.92
N THR A 75 12.47 0.91 -10.09
CA THR A 75 12.97 -0.44 -10.36
C THR A 75 12.07 -1.55 -9.81
N TYR A 76 10.81 -1.25 -9.46
CA TYR A 76 9.89 -2.23 -8.92
C TYR A 76 9.63 -3.38 -9.91
N ASP A 77 10.02 -4.60 -9.55
CA ASP A 77 9.70 -5.82 -10.28
C ASP A 77 8.57 -6.61 -9.58
N ALA A 78 7.42 -6.71 -10.25
CA ALA A 78 6.27 -7.44 -9.73
C ALA A 78 6.52 -8.98 -9.65
N LYS A 79 7.41 -9.53 -10.46
CA LYS A 79 7.73 -10.96 -10.43
C LYS A 79 8.46 -11.34 -9.15
N LEU A 80 9.32 -10.44 -8.68
CA LEU A 80 10.16 -10.65 -7.50
C LEU A 80 9.54 -10.08 -6.22
N GLY A 81 8.44 -9.35 -6.33
CA GLY A 81 7.79 -8.67 -5.20
C GLY A 81 7.21 -9.58 -4.11
N HIS A 82 7.25 -10.90 -4.26
CA HIS A 82 6.94 -11.85 -3.17
C HIS A 82 8.17 -12.14 -2.28
N LEU A 83 9.37 -11.81 -2.74
CA LEU A 83 10.60 -12.14 -2.05
C LEU A 83 10.88 -11.12 -0.92
N PRO A 84 11.27 -11.58 0.29
CA PRO A 84 11.55 -10.69 1.42
C PRO A 84 12.64 -9.65 1.14
N GLU A 85 13.64 -9.98 0.35
CA GLU A 85 14.74 -9.11 -0.04
C GLU A 85 14.34 -7.97 -0.97
N GLN A 86 13.22 -8.11 -1.69
CA GLN A 86 12.69 -7.11 -2.60
C GLN A 86 11.69 -6.16 -1.94
N ASN A 87 11.25 -6.46 -0.71
CA ASN A 87 10.33 -5.62 0.07
C ASN A 87 10.99 -5.13 1.35
N LYS A 88 11.96 -4.23 1.20
CA LYS A 88 12.69 -3.64 2.35
C LYS A 88 12.70 -2.13 2.33
N LEU A 89 11.72 -1.51 1.66
CA LEU A 89 11.64 -0.05 1.60
C LEU A 89 11.43 0.54 3.00
N PRO A 90 12.08 1.68 3.31
CA PRO A 90 11.70 2.49 4.46
C PRO A 90 10.21 2.84 4.38
N VAL A 91 9.52 2.79 5.51
CA VAL A 91 8.07 3.03 5.58
C VAL A 91 7.78 4.28 6.40
N VAL A 92 6.97 5.17 5.83
CA VAL A 92 6.33 6.28 6.53
C VAL A 92 4.82 6.07 6.54
N VAL A 93 4.15 6.67 7.51
CA VAL A 93 2.70 6.58 7.68
C VAL A 93 2.07 7.94 7.49
N VAL A 94 0.98 7.99 6.75
CA VAL A 94 0.03 9.11 6.71
C VAL A 94 -1.29 8.63 7.27
N HIS A 95 -1.75 9.23 8.36
CA HIS A 95 -3.04 8.93 8.96
C HIS A 95 -4.01 10.06 8.69
N LEU A 96 -5.06 9.78 7.92
CA LEU A 96 -6.17 10.68 7.63
C LEU A 96 -7.35 10.33 8.57
N SER A 97 -7.68 11.22 9.49
CA SER A 97 -8.78 11.08 10.45
C SER A 97 -9.39 12.46 10.74
N LYS A 98 -9.90 12.71 11.96
CA LYS A 98 -10.29 14.06 12.42
C LYS A 98 -9.11 15.04 12.35
N LYS A 99 -7.94 14.60 12.83
CA LYS A 99 -6.65 15.29 12.67
C LYS A 99 -5.78 14.45 11.75
N ASN A 100 -5.18 15.08 10.74
CA ASN A 100 -4.25 14.42 9.85
C ASN A 100 -2.85 14.45 10.46
N THR A 101 -2.12 13.35 10.37
CA THR A 101 -0.76 13.23 10.90
C THR A 101 0.10 12.42 9.95
N ALA A 102 1.41 12.67 9.95
CA ALA A 102 2.38 11.80 9.31
C ALA A 102 3.56 11.52 10.26
N TYR A 103 4.14 10.32 10.18
CA TYR A 103 5.24 9.90 11.05
C TYR A 103 6.04 8.74 10.42
N VAL A 104 7.27 8.54 10.89
CA VAL A 104 8.10 7.38 10.50
C VAL A 104 7.52 6.10 11.12
N ALA A 105 7.37 5.03 10.33
CA ALA A 105 6.92 3.76 10.89
C ALA A 105 8.00 3.17 11.80
N ASN A 106 7.61 2.64 12.97
CA ASN A 106 8.53 1.87 13.79
C ASN A 106 8.94 0.55 13.09
N ALA A 107 10.00 -0.10 13.59
CA ALA A 107 10.58 -1.29 12.96
C ALA A 107 9.55 -2.41 12.74
N TRP A 108 8.67 -2.65 13.71
CA TRP A 108 7.62 -3.67 13.61
C TRP A 108 6.62 -3.34 12.49
N LEU A 109 6.12 -2.11 12.44
CA LEU A 109 5.15 -1.69 11.42
C LEU A 109 5.77 -1.67 10.02
N SER A 110 7.02 -1.22 9.90
CA SER A 110 7.77 -1.27 8.63
C SER A 110 7.92 -2.71 8.13
N LYS A 111 8.34 -3.63 9.00
CA LYS A 111 8.45 -5.06 8.68
C LYS A 111 7.10 -5.65 8.29
N ARG A 112 6.03 -5.28 9.01
CA ARG A 112 4.67 -5.75 8.72
C ARG A 112 4.18 -5.27 7.36
N VAL A 113 4.25 -3.97 7.06
CA VAL A 113 3.81 -3.43 5.76
C VAL A 113 4.53 -4.10 4.61
N ASN A 114 5.85 -4.22 4.70
CA ASN A 114 6.66 -4.87 3.68
C ASN A 114 6.32 -6.36 3.50
N ARG A 115 6.13 -7.09 4.60
CA ARG A 115 5.68 -8.48 4.56
C ARG A 115 4.28 -8.60 3.94
N ASP A 116 3.36 -7.73 4.31
CA ASP A 116 1.98 -7.79 3.83
C ASP A 116 1.94 -7.50 2.30
N ILE A 117 2.82 -6.63 1.76
CA ILE A 117 3.00 -6.50 0.29
C ILE A 117 3.47 -7.81 -0.36
N ALA A 118 4.45 -8.50 0.23
CA ALA A 118 4.88 -9.81 -0.27
C ALA A 118 3.75 -10.85 -0.22
N LEU A 119 2.91 -10.81 0.81
CA LEU A 119 1.71 -11.65 0.90
C LEU A 119 0.70 -11.34 -0.20
N PHE A 120 0.48 -10.07 -0.56
CA PHE A 120 -0.38 -9.72 -1.70
C PHE A 120 0.13 -10.33 -3.00
N HIS A 121 1.45 -10.32 -3.24
CA HIS A 121 2.02 -11.03 -4.39
C HIS A 121 1.74 -12.53 -4.33
N ASN A 122 1.99 -13.16 -3.18
CA ASN A 122 1.71 -14.59 -3.01
C ASN A 122 0.24 -14.91 -3.24
N ALA A 123 -0.68 -14.07 -2.79
CA ALA A 123 -2.10 -14.30 -2.92
C ALA A 123 -2.60 -14.08 -4.36
N ASN A 124 -2.05 -13.12 -5.12
CA ASN A 124 -2.57 -12.80 -6.46
C ASN A 124 -1.92 -13.58 -7.61
N GLY A 125 -0.75 -14.20 -7.41
CA GLY A 125 -0.16 -15.11 -8.40
C GLY A 125 0.97 -14.56 -9.28
N PHE A 126 1.59 -15.44 -10.06
CA PHE A 126 2.83 -15.19 -10.81
C PHE A 126 2.80 -14.00 -11.78
N GLY A 127 1.66 -13.72 -12.41
CA GLY A 127 1.48 -12.63 -13.37
C GLY A 127 0.80 -11.39 -12.82
N ALA A 128 0.41 -11.38 -11.54
CA ALA A 128 -0.33 -10.28 -10.98
C ALA A 128 0.55 -9.05 -10.78
N VAL A 129 0.00 -7.89 -11.15
CA VAL A 129 0.68 -6.59 -11.00
C VAL A 129 -0.14 -5.69 -10.08
N PRO A 130 0.50 -4.81 -9.30
CA PRO A 130 -0.19 -3.79 -8.54
C PRO A 130 -1.10 -2.88 -9.40
N PRO A 131 -2.14 -2.27 -8.81
CA PRO A 131 -2.47 -2.31 -7.39
C PRO A 131 -3.22 -3.59 -6.98
N PHE A 132 -2.80 -4.22 -5.89
CA PHE A 132 -3.53 -5.34 -5.29
C PHE A 132 -4.65 -4.82 -4.39
N VAL A 133 -5.90 -5.20 -4.64
CA VAL A 133 -7.05 -4.66 -3.91
C VAL A 133 -7.82 -5.79 -3.24
N GLU A 134 -8.01 -5.66 -1.93
CA GLU A 134 -8.92 -6.49 -1.15
C GLU A 134 -10.06 -5.66 -0.60
N ASP A 135 -11.29 -6.10 -0.88
CA ASP A 135 -12.50 -5.48 -0.36
C ASP A 135 -13.17 -6.37 0.68
N HIS A 136 -13.03 -5.98 1.95
CA HIS A 136 -13.62 -6.66 3.09
C HIS A 136 -14.98 -6.04 3.49
N THR A 137 -15.56 -5.16 2.68
CA THR A 137 -16.84 -4.49 3.00
C THR A 137 -18.06 -5.35 2.70
N VAL A 138 -17.93 -6.28 1.74
CA VAL A 138 -19.01 -7.12 1.19
C VAL A 138 -19.33 -8.37 2.02
N GLY A 139 -18.66 -8.56 3.18
CA GLY A 139 -18.92 -9.69 4.08
C GLY A 139 -18.45 -11.06 3.55
N LYS A 140 -17.87 -11.10 2.35
CA LYS A 140 -17.19 -12.27 1.79
C LYS A 140 -15.67 -12.06 1.88
N PRO A 141 -14.89 -13.03 2.38
CA PRO A 141 -13.44 -12.97 2.31
C PRO A 141 -12.94 -12.81 0.87
N PRO A 142 -11.79 -12.16 0.63
CA PRO A 142 -11.18 -12.10 -0.69
C PRO A 142 -10.96 -13.50 -1.28
N GLU A 143 -11.25 -13.66 -2.55
CA GLU A 143 -10.99 -14.88 -3.30
C GLU A 143 -9.74 -14.70 -4.16
N TYR A 144 -8.86 -15.68 -4.10
CA TYR A 144 -7.60 -15.70 -4.84
C TYR A 144 -7.65 -16.83 -5.85
N MET A 145 -7.81 -16.47 -7.13
CA MET A 145 -8.03 -17.45 -8.21
C MET A 145 -6.76 -18.20 -8.62
N ASN A 146 -5.58 -17.61 -8.35
CA ASN A 146 -4.30 -18.18 -8.78
C ASN A 146 -3.15 -17.79 -7.83
N PRO A 147 -3.22 -18.11 -6.52
CA PRO A 147 -2.16 -17.77 -5.60
C PRO A 147 -0.88 -18.55 -5.90
N ARG A 148 0.29 -17.92 -5.69
CA ARG A 148 1.59 -18.61 -5.62
C ARG A 148 1.66 -19.53 -4.40
N ASP A 149 1.03 -19.10 -3.31
CA ASP A 149 0.90 -19.89 -2.09
C ASP A 149 -0.36 -20.78 -2.16
N ILE A 150 -0.14 -22.07 -2.40
CA ILE A 150 -1.20 -23.06 -2.57
C ILE A 150 -2.08 -23.23 -1.32
N SER A 151 -1.61 -22.84 -0.13
CA SER A 151 -2.42 -22.89 1.10
C SER A 151 -3.60 -21.90 1.08
N LEU A 152 -3.58 -20.91 0.18
CA LEU A 152 -4.64 -19.93 0.00
C LEU A 152 -5.76 -20.41 -0.94
N LEU A 153 -5.55 -21.52 -1.67
CA LEU A 153 -6.60 -22.14 -2.46
C LEU A 153 -7.64 -22.76 -1.52
N ARG A 154 -8.89 -22.34 -1.63
CA ARG A 154 -9.99 -23.07 -0.99
C ARG A 154 -10.14 -24.40 -1.73
N ALA A 155 -10.07 -25.51 -1.01
CA ALA A 155 -10.51 -26.79 -1.53
C ALA A 155 -12.01 -26.68 -1.82
N SER A 156 -12.37 -26.47 -3.08
CA SER A 156 -13.73 -26.67 -3.53
C SER A 156 -13.97 -28.18 -3.51
N CYS A 157 -14.71 -28.68 -2.51
CA CYS A 157 -15.31 -29.99 -2.64
C CYS A 157 -16.26 -29.93 -3.84
N VAL A 158 -15.97 -30.74 -4.86
CA VAL A 158 -16.80 -30.97 -6.04
C VAL A 158 -18.08 -31.68 -5.62
#